data_AF-A0A1N6QRP6-F1
#
_entry.id   AF-A0A1N6QRP6-F1
#
_cell.length_a   1.000
_cell.length_b   1.000
_cell.length_c   1.000
_cell.angle_alpha   90.00
_cell.angle_beta   90.00
_cell.angle_gamma   90.00
#
_symmetry.space_group_name_H-M   'P 1'
#
loop_
_entity.id
_entity.type
_entity.pdbx_description
1 polymer ?
#
loop_
_entity_poly.entity_id
_entity_poly.type
_entity_poly.pdbx_seq_one_letter_code
_entity_poly.pdbx_strand_id
1 'polypeptide(L)'
;MLYLDRPAWPSRGRLWSHLISDVSYAELHAFAEALGAPRRGFDRDHYDIPADRFPVAVWLGARVVPSRELVRLLRGAGLRRPKHLVRAAQAGGSATPERVPGWPGPPVRGAGSPVPAAPNGGPAEVTGTARAGRAAR
;
A
#
# COMPACT_ATOMS: atom_id res chain seq x y z
N MET A 1 1.30 -15.10 15.29
CA MET A 1 2.41 -15.99 14.85
C MET A 1 3.24 -15.24 13.82
N LEU A 2 4.56 -15.44 13.82
CA LEU A 2 5.50 -14.64 13.05
C LEU A 2 6.12 -15.43 11.89
N TYR A 3 6.23 -14.77 10.73
CA TYR A 3 6.66 -15.38 9.49
C TYR A 3 7.59 -14.45 8.71
N LEU A 4 8.56 -15.03 8.00
CA LEU A 4 9.46 -14.30 7.10
C LEU A 4 9.75 -15.09 5.83
N ASP A 5 10.20 -14.40 4.77
CA ASP A 5 10.74 -15.05 3.57
C ASP A 5 12.27 -15.12 3.58
N ARG A 6 12.83 -15.95 2.70
CA ARG A 6 14.29 -16.02 2.51
C ARG A 6 14.81 -14.70 1.92
N PRO A 7 16.03 -14.24 2.27
CA PRO A 7 16.55 -12.99 1.75
C PRO A 7 16.69 -13.04 0.24
N ALA A 8 15.85 -12.27 -0.46
CA ALA A 8 15.68 -12.36 -1.91
C ALA A 8 15.43 -10.99 -2.56
N TRP A 9 15.08 -9.97 -1.79
CA TRP A 9 14.83 -8.63 -2.30
C TRP A 9 16.14 -7.79 -2.32
N PRO A 10 16.66 -7.36 -3.48
CA PRO A 10 17.89 -6.57 -3.56
C PRO A 10 17.60 -5.10 -3.30
N SER A 11 18.25 -4.50 -2.29
CA SER A 11 18.15 -3.06 -2.00
C SER A 11 19.39 -2.56 -1.27
N ARG A 12 19.89 -1.37 -1.66
CA ARG A 12 21.07 -0.70 -1.04
C ARG A 12 22.30 -1.62 -0.89
N GLY A 13 22.59 -2.43 -1.92
CA GLY A 13 23.74 -3.35 -1.94
C GLY A 13 23.60 -4.59 -1.04
N ARG A 14 22.39 -4.90 -0.54
CA ARG A 14 22.10 -6.01 0.38
C ARG A 14 20.85 -6.77 -0.07
N LEU A 15 20.73 -8.03 0.37
CA LEU A 15 19.48 -8.78 0.29
C LEU A 15 18.63 -8.54 1.55
N TRP A 16 17.32 -8.54 1.37
CA TRP A 16 16.33 -8.29 2.41
C TRP A 16 15.24 -9.38 2.41
N SER A 17 14.68 -9.60 3.59
CA SER A 17 13.49 -10.41 3.88
C SER A 17 12.37 -9.52 4.43
N HIS A 18 11.13 -9.89 4.14
CA HIS A 18 9.94 -9.29 4.74
C HIS A 18 9.52 -10.13 5.96
N LEU A 19 9.22 -9.48 7.08
CA LEU A 19 8.76 -10.09 8.33
C LEU A 19 7.35 -9.61 8.67
N ILE A 20 6.43 -10.54 9.00
CA ILE A 20 5.02 -10.27 9.29
C ILE A 20 4.54 -10.93 10.58
N SER A 21 3.35 -10.52 11.04
CA SER A 21 2.48 -11.28 11.93
C SER A 21 1.17 -11.64 11.21
N ASP A 22 0.54 -12.75 11.59
CA ASP A 22 -0.85 -13.10 11.27
C ASP A 22 -1.85 -12.83 12.42
N VAL A 23 -1.39 -12.24 13.54
CA VAL A 23 -2.20 -11.94 14.74
C VAL A 23 -2.28 -10.45 15.00
N SER A 24 -1.15 -9.73 15.11
CA SER A 24 -1.16 -8.29 15.41
C SER A 24 0.13 -7.56 15.09
N TYR A 25 0.05 -6.24 14.90
CA TYR A 25 1.23 -5.40 14.83
C TYR A 25 1.94 -5.24 16.18
N ALA A 26 1.29 -5.53 17.30
CA ALA A 26 1.92 -5.47 18.62
C ALA A 26 3.00 -6.57 18.77
N GLU A 27 2.69 -7.83 18.44
CA GLU A 27 3.70 -8.91 18.46
C GLU A 27 4.80 -8.67 17.41
N LEU A 28 4.46 -8.16 16.22
CA LEU A 28 5.42 -7.83 15.17
C LEU A 28 6.39 -6.71 15.61
N HIS A 29 5.90 -5.69 16.33
CA HIS A 29 6.73 -4.61 16.85
C HIS A 29 7.65 -5.08 17.97
N ALA A 30 7.14 -5.83 18.95
CA ALA A 30 7.94 -6.37 20.06
C ALA A 30 9.04 -7.33 19.57
N PHE A 31 8.72 -8.19 18.60
CA PHE A 31 9.71 -9.07 18.00
C PHE A 31 10.74 -8.32 17.15
N ALA A 32 10.32 -7.31 16.38
CA ALA A 32 11.26 -6.47 15.62
C ALA A 32 12.23 -5.72 16.55
N GLU A 33 11.77 -5.29 17.73
CA GLU A 33 12.61 -4.69 18.77
C GLU A 33 13.62 -5.70 19.33
N ALA A 34 13.19 -6.92 19.69
CA ALA A 34 14.08 -8.01 20.13
C ALA A 34 15.11 -8.43 19.05
N LEU A 35 14.75 -8.33 17.77
CA LEU A 35 15.63 -8.54 16.61
C LEU A 35 16.56 -7.34 16.32
N GLY A 36 16.46 -6.26 17.10
CA GLY A 36 17.19 -5.02 16.89
C GLY A 36 16.89 -4.35 15.54
N ALA A 37 15.70 -4.56 14.99
CA ALA A 37 15.23 -3.94 13.75
C ALA A 37 14.56 -2.59 14.07
N PRO A 38 15.06 -1.46 13.54
CA PRO A 38 14.60 -0.14 13.95
C PRO A 38 13.17 0.12 13.46
N ARG A 39 12.35 0.83 14.26
CA ARG A 39 10.93 1.13 13.96
C ARG A 39 10.68 1.71 12.56
N ARG A 40 11.64 2.45 12.00
CA ARG A 40 11.63 2.97 10.61
C ARG A 40 11.66 1.91 9.49
N GLY A 41 11.90 0.65 9.82
CA GLY A 41 11.88 -0.48 8.88
C GLY A 41 10.49 -1.07 8.63
N PHE A 42 9.45 -0.52 9.26
CA PHE A 42 8.05 -0.95 9.12
C PHE A 42 7.34 -0.20 7.98
N ASP A 43 6.88 -0.91 6.94
CA ASP A 43 6.03 -0.36 5.87
C ASP A 43 4.60 -0.92 5.97
N ARG A 44 3.82 -0.31 6.87
CA ARG A 44 2.36 -0.47 7.08
C ARG A 44 1.89 -1.79 7.68
N ASP A 45 2.48 -2.91 7.26
CA ASP A 45 2.04 -4.25 7.65
C ASP A 45 3.17 -5.31 7.74
N HIS A 46 4.41 -4.94 7.42
CA HIS A 46 5.60 -5.80 7.49
C HIS A 46 6.83 -4.97 7.88
N TYR A 47 7.88 -5.66 8.33
CA TYR A 47 9.23 -5.10 8.46
C TYR A 47 10.14 -5.60 7.33
N ASP A 48 10.95 -4.72 6.77
CA ASP A 48 12.11 -5.09 5.94
C ASP A 48 13.33 -5.36 6.86
N ILE A 49 13.84 -6.59 6.86
CA ILE A 49 15.05 -6.97 7.61
C ILE A 49 16.19 -7.37 6.64
N PRO A 50 17.44 -6.93 6.87
CA PRO A 50 18.57 -7.34 6.05
C PRO A 50 18.93 -8.81 6.29
N ALA A 51 19.51 -9.47 5.29
CA ALA A 51 19.89 -10.89 5.31
C ALA A 51 20.67 -11.32 6.56
N ASP A 52 21.54 -10.45 7.09
CA ASP A 52 22.34 -10.65 8.30
C ASP A 52 21.47 -10.96 9.54
N ARG A 53 20.24 -10.44 9.59
CA ARG A 53 19.27 -10.67 10.67
C ARG A 53 18.37 -11.88 10.44
N PHE A 54 18.33 -12.45 9.24
CA PHE A 54 17.47 -13.60 8.93
C PHE A 54 17.76 -14.82 9.84
N PRO A 55 19.02 -15.23 10.10
CA PRO A 55 19.31 -16.35 11.01
C PRO A 55 18.82 -16.09 12.44
N VAL A 56 18.96 -14.85 12.92
CA VAL A 56 18.51 -14.44 14.27
C VAL A 56 16.99 -14.44 14.35
N ALA A 57 16.29 -13.98 13.30
CA ALA A 57 14.83 -14.04 13.25
C ALA A 57 14.29 -15.48 13.26
N VAL A 58 14.96 -16.41 12.56
CA VAL A 58 14.61 -17.84 12.62
C VAL A 58 14.90 -18.42 14.01
N TRP A 59 16.03 -18.07 14.63
CA TRP A 59 16.38 -18.50 15.99
C TRP A 59 15.40 -18.00 17.07
N LEU A 60 14.91 -16.75 16.93
CA LEU A 60 13.83 -16.19 17.76
C LEU A 60 12.45 -16.83 17.47
N GLY A 61 12.32 -17.73 16.49
CA GLY A 61 11.12 -18.53 16.24
C GLY A 61 10.24 -18.08 15.07
N ALA A 62 10.65 -17.10 14.25
CA ALA A 62 9.88 -16.71 13.06
C ALA A 62 9.99 -17.78 11.95
N ARG A 63 8.84 -18.12 11.35
CA ARG A 63 8.71 -19.26 10.43
C ARG A 63 9.02 -18.87 8.98
N VAL A 64 9.97 -19.57 8.35
CA VAL A 64 10.36 -19.32 6.96
C VAL A 64 9.31 -19.85 5.98
N VAL A 65 8.71 -18.96 5.18
CA VAL A 65 7.71 -19.29 4.15
C VAL A 65 7.97 -18.49 2.86
N PRO A 66 7.42 -18.87 1.69
CA PRO A 66 7.56 -18.06 0.47
C PRO A 66 6.87 -16.69 0.61
N SER A 67 7.38 -15.65 -0.05
CA SER A 67 6.82 -14.28 -0.01
C SER A 67 5.34 -14.21 -0.42
N ARG A 68 4.89 -15.12 -1.30
CA ARG A 68 3.48 -15.27 -1.70
C ARG A 68 2.59 -15.73 -0.54
N GLU A 69 3.14 -16.50 0.40
CA GLU A 69 2.44 -16.98 1.60
C GLU A 69 2.31 -15.87 2.64
N LEU A 70 3.34 -15.02 2.81
CA LEU A 70 3.24 -13.82 3.66
C LEU A 70 2.03 -12.95 3.26
N VAL A 71 1.80 -12.78 1.95
CA VAL A 71 0.66 -12.01 1.42
C VAL A 71 -0.68 -12.74 1.62
N ARG A 72 -0.71 -14.08 1.67
CA ARG A 72 -1.91 -14.87 2.02
C ARG A 72 -2.24 -14.72 3.50
N LEU A 73 -1.25 -14.92 4.37
CA LEU A 73 -1.37 -14.77 5.83
C LEU A 73 -1.85 -13.37 6.22
N LEU A 74 -1.20 -12.31 5.72
CA LEU A 74 -1.63 -10.92 5.95
C LEU A 74 -3.07 -10.63 5.47
N ARG A 75 -3.57 -11.34 4.44
CA ARG A 75 -4.95 -11.20 3.97
C ARG A 75 -5.93 -11.98 4.85
N GLY A 76 -5.62 -13.21 5.23
CA GLY A 76 -6.43 -14.02 6.15
C GLY A 76 -6.58 -13.38 7.52
N ALA A 77 -5.51 -12.76 8.03
CA ALA A 77 -5.50 -11.99 9.27
C ALA A 77 -6.22 -10.62 9.19
N GLY A 78 -6.71 -10.20 8.02
CA GLY A 78 -7.30 -8.87 7.80
C GLY A 78 -6.30 -7.69 7.93
N LEU A 79 -5.02 -7.97 8.15
CA LEU A 79 -3.99 -6.97 8.43
C LEU A 79 -3.56 -6.17 7.19
N ARG A 80 -3.43 -6.83 6.02
CA ARG A 80 -2.82 -6.28 4.79
C ARG A 80 -3.29 -4.85 4.46
N ARG A 81 -2.34 -3.94 4.26
CA ARG A 81 -2.57 -2.53 3.90
C ARG A 81 -2.03 -2.20 2.50
N PRO A 82 -2.82 -2.43 1.41
CA PRO A 82 -2.39 -2.13 0.04
C PRO A 82 -1.94 -0.68 -0.17
N LYS A 83 -0.87 -0.48 -0.96
CA LYS A 83 -0.29 0.86 -1.20
C LYS A 83 -1.22 1.84 -1.92
N HIS A 84 -2.23 1.35 -2.64
CA HIS A 84 -3.19 2.21 -3.37
C HIS A 84 -4.28 2.84 -2.49
N LEU A 85 -4.75 2.19 -1.41
CA LEU A 85 -5.88 2.69 -0.60
C LEU A 85 -5.56 4.00 0.14
N VAL A 86 -4.28 4.26 0.44
CA VAL A 86 -3.85 5.46 1.17
C VAL A 86 -4.02 6.75 0.34
N ARG A 87 -3.97 6.68 -1.00
CA ARG A 87 -4.21 7.87 -1.84
C ARG A 87 -5.67 8.32 -1.83
N ALA A 88 -6.63 7.40 -1.58
CA ALA A 88 -8.04 7.75 -1.45
C ALA A 88 -8.34 8.40 -0.10
N ALA A 89 -7.81 7.82 1.00
CA ALA A 89 -8.05 8.32 2.36
C ALA A 89 -7.54 9.76 2.58
N GLN A 90 -6.46 10.17 1.92
CA GLN A 90 -5.95 11.55 1.99
C GLN A 90 -6.58 12.51 0.96
N ALA A 91 -7.41 12.02 0.04
CA ALA A 91 -8.22 12.85 -0.86
C ALA A 91 -9.64 13.12 -0.30
N GLY A 92 -10.15 12.27 0.59
CA GLY A 92 -11.46 12.41 1.25
C GLY A 92 -11.48 13.38 2.44
N GLY A 93 -10.67 14.45 2.40
CA GLY A 93 -10.44 15.40 3.50
C GLY A 93 -11.59 16.38 3.81
N SER A 94 -12.84 15.94 3.69
CA SER A 94 -14.04 16.74 4.01
C SER A 94 -14.95 15.96 4.97
N ALA A 95 -14.45 15.68 6.17
CA ALA A 95 -15.25 15.08 7.23
C ALA A 95 -16.38 16.04 7.62
N THR A 96 -17.63 15.59 7.47
CA THR A 96 -18.81 16.32 7.93
C THR A 96 -18.73 16.48 9.44
N PRO A 97 -18.71 17.70 10.01
CA PRO A 97 -18.72 17.88 11.45
C PRO A 97 -20.05 17.41 12.02
N GLU A 98 -19.99 16.74 13.18
CA GLU A 98 -21.16 16.27 13.91
C GLU A 98 -22.06 17.46 14.33
N ARG A 99 -23.38 17.27 14.24
CA ARG A 99 -24.35 18.38 14.32
C ARG A 99 -24.57 18.83 15.76
N VAL A 100 -23.70 19.73 16.24
CA VAL A 100 -23.88 20.46 17.50
C VAL A 100 -25.27 21.12 17.60
N PRO A 101 -26.06 20.83 18.66
CA PRO A 101 -27.34 21.50 18.88
C PRO A 101 -27.18 23.02 19.02
N GLY A 102 -28.02 23.79 18.33
CA GLY A 102 -28.07 25.26 18.41
C GLY A 102 -27.34 26.01 17.30
N TRP A 103 -26.54 25.36 16.44
CA TRP A 103 -25.93 26.04 15.29
C TRP A 103 -26.93 26.18 14.12
N PRO A 104 -27.15 27.38 13.56
CA PRO A 104 -28.16 27.61 12.52
C PRO A 104 -27.75 27.11 11.12
N GLY A 105 -26.45 26.83 10.91
CA GLY A 105 -25.90 26.43 9.61
C GLY A 105 -25.58 27.60 8.68
N PRO A 106 -24.72 27.40 7.65
CA PRO A 106 -24.44 28.41 6.64
C PRO A 106 -25.62 28.55 5.65
N PRO A 107 -25.93 29.76 5.15
CA PRO A 107 -27.02 29.96 4.21
C PRO A 107 -26.71 29.34 2.84
N VAL A 108 -27.57 28.42 2.40
CA VAL A 108 -27.48 27.84 1.06
C VAL A 108 -27.92 28.85 0.00
N ARG A 109 -27.13 29.03 -1.07
CA ARG A 109 -27.58 29.77 -2.26
C ARG A 109 -28.39 28.84 -3.16
N GLY A 110 -29.54 29.32 -3.62
CA GLY A 110 -30.53 28.53 -4.34
C GLY A 110 -30.08 28.05 -5.73
N ALA A 111 -30.76 27.02 -6.23
CA ALA A 111 -30.53 26.44 -7.55
C ALA A 111 -31.06 27.32 -8.69
N GLY A 112 -30.48 27.18 -9.89
CA GLY A 112 -30.92 27.82 -11.13
C GLY A 112 -30.61 26.96 -12.37
N SER A 113 -31.60 26.77 -13.23
CA SER A 113 -31.62 25.99 -14.50
C SER A 113 -32.92 26.34 -15.25
N PRO A 114 -33.17 25.89 -16.51
CA PRO A 114 -32.29 25.26 -17.53
C PRO A 114 -31.31 26.25 -18.24
N VAL A 115 -30.85 26.19 -19.51
CA VAL A 115 -31.31 25.58 -20.79
C VAL A 115 -30.15 25.00 -21.66
N PRO A 116 -30.44 24.13 -22.67
CA PRO A 116 -29.43 23.42 -23.49
C PRO A 116 -29.34 23.84 -24.98
N ALA A 117 -28.47 23.13 -25.74
CA ALA A 117 -28.43 22.93 -27.21
C ALA A 117 -27.79 24.03 -28.11
N ALA A 118 -27.07 23.73 -29.22
CA ALA A 118 -26.57 22.43 -29.75
C ALA A 118 -25.18 22.51 -30.48
N PRO A 119 -24.95 22.18 -31.78
CA PRO A 119 -23.92 21.18 -32.11
C PRO A 119 -22.83 21.59 -33.13
N ASN A 120 -21.72 20.83 -33.13
CA ASN A 120 -20.79 20.56 -34.25
C ASN A 120 -19.91 19.35 -33.86
N GLY A 121 -19.33 18.53 -34.75
CA GLY A 121 -19.41 18.51 -36.21
C GLY A 121 -18.05 18.23 -36.88
N GLY A 122 -17.73 16.96 -37.19
CA GLY A 122 -16.57 16.60 -38.04
C GLY A 122 -15.71 15.41 -37.53
N PRO A 123 -15.26 14.47 -38.40
CA PRO A 123 -14.48 13.28 -37.99
C PRO A 123 -13.07 13.15 -38.60
N ALA A 124 -12.13 12.58 -37.84
CA ALA A 124 -10.88 11.91 -38.27
C ALA A 124 -10.31 11.15 -37.03
N GLU A 125 -9.60 10.03 -37.10
CA GLU A 125 -9.30 9.12 -38.21
C GLU A 125 -9.09 7.69 -37.65
N VAL A 126 -8.80 6.69 -38.50
CA VAL A 126 -8.63 5.28 -38.11
C VAL A 126 -7.29 4.71 -38.59
N THR A 127 -6.86 3.59 -37.99
CA THR A 127 -5.57 2.89 -38.20
C THR A 127 -4.33 3.61 -37.62
N GLY A 128 -3.22 2.92 -37.32
CA GLY A 128 -3.04 1.46 -37.20
C GLY A 128 -1.66 0.97 -37.65
N THR A 129 -1.26 -0.21 -37.15
CA THR A 129 -0.02 -0.93 -37.49
C THR A 129 1.31 -0.25 -37.10
N ALA A 130 2.41 -1.00 -37.20
CA ALA A 130 3.73 -0.67 -36.64
C ALA A 130 4.85 -1.06 -37.63
N ARG A 131 6.12 -0.76 -37.30
CA ARG A 131 7.21 -1.78 -37.16
C ARG A 131 8.62 -1.16 -37.01
N ALA A 132 9.45 -1.84 -36.19
CA ALA A 132 10.93 -1.85 -36.12
C ALA A 132 11.72 -0.52 -36.05
N GLY A 133 12.54 -0.41 -35.00
CA GLY A 133 13.62 0.57 -34.89
C GLY A 133 14.92 0.12 -35.57
N ARG A 134 15.90 1.04 -35.62
CA ARG A 134 17.24 0.86 -36.21
C ARG A 134 18.04 -0.28 -35.58
N ALA A 135 18.75 -1.03 -36.40
CA ALA A 135 20.10 -1.51 -36.06
C ALA A 135 21.13 -0.49 -36.59
N ALA A 136 22.32 -0.42 -35.98
CA ALA A 136 23.38 0.48 -36.41
C ALA A 136 24.76 -0.07 -36.03
N ARG A 137 25.70 0.04 -36.98
CA ARG A 137 27.07 -0.51 -36.96
C ARG A 137 27.16 -2.02 -37.13
#